data_AF-A0A662U6C3-F1
#
_entry.id   AF-A0A662U6C3-F1
#
_cell.length_a   1.000
_cell.length_b   1.000
_cell.length_c   1.000
_cell.angle_alpha   90.00
_cell.angle_beta   90.00
_cell.angle_gamma   90.00
#
_symmetry.space_group_name_H-M   'P 1'
#
loop_
_entity.id
_entity.type
_entity.pdbx_description
1 polymer ?
#
loop_
_entity_poly.entity_id
_entity_poly.type
_entity_poly.pdbx_seq_one_letter_code
_entity_poly.pdbx_strand_id
1 'polypeptide(L)'
;MVFSWKSPGKAKELTDKIVEYLKNNLSDVIKSMILYELREGVLYNAVSVKASIKLLSGEHLSYFVLKVRNNINSFISLDGYFKHRKLGAQTVELTFIDTLIWTKWKLKVQPRNAQKHPLVDFYKKYEHPLKSIYERTTKIHGEGKIVYFKVKFGEEARKNSVTLNSSVWLKGGFINKESILLLNKCVELAETFFSKKLSQEPLPEPLKIINIGGL
;
A
#
# COMPACT_ATOMS: atom_id res chain seq x y z
N MET A 1 -24.18 5.37 -12.82
CA MET A 1 -24.93 4.36 -12.06
C MET A 1 -24.54 4.51 -10.59
N VAL A 2 -25.40 5.16 -9.79
CA VAL A 2 -25.14 5.46 -8.37
C VAL A 2 -25.62 4.27 -7.54
N PHE A 3 -24.69 3.43 -7.08
CA PHE A 3 -25.01 2.37 -6.12
C PHE A 3 -25.19 2.99 -4.73
N SER A 4 -26.43 3.36 -4.39
CA SER A 4 -26.79 3.70 -3.02
C SER A 4 -27.04 2.40 -2.24
N TRP A 5 -26.04 1.94 -1.49
CA TRP A 5 -26.23 0.85 -0.53
C TRP A 5 -26.94 1.41 0.70
N LYS A 6 -28.10 0.83 1.05
CA LYS A 6 -28.88 1.14 2.25
C LYS A 6 -28.00 1.02 3.52
N SER A 7 -27.89 2.13 4.26
CA SER A 7 -27.40 2.29 5.64
C SER A 7 -26.07 1.59 5.99
N PRO A 8 -24.93 2.31 6.10
CA PRO A 8 -23.62 1.71 6.34
C PRO A 8 -23.38 1.39 7.83
N GLY A 9 -24.27 0.66 8.50
CA GLY A 9 -24.10 0.32 9.92
C GLY A 9 -22.82 -0.46 10.18
N LYS A 10 -22.63 -1.59 9.49
CA LYS A 10 -21.46 -2.46 9.65
C LYS A 10 -20.19 -1.85 9.05
N ALA A 11 -20.30 -1.10 7.96
CA ALA A 11 -19.17 -0.39 7.37
C ALA A 11 -18.69 0.76 8.26
N LYS A 12 -19.62 1.44 8.94
CA LYS A 12 -19.30 2.44 9.97
C LYS A 12 -18.64 1.79 11.18
N GLU A 13 -19.17 0.68 11.69
CA GLU A 13 -18.52 -0.09 12.77
C GLU A 13 -17.09 -0.53 12.40
N LEU A 14 -16.88 -0.98 11.16
CA LEU A 14 -15.54 -1.31 10.67
C LEU A 14 -14.64 -0.06 10.61
N THR A 15 -15.18 1.07 10.18
CA THR A 15 -14.46 2.35 10.16
C THR A 15 -14.07 2.79 11.56
N ASP A 16 -14.96 2.69 12.53
CA ASP A 16 -14.68 3.05 13.93
C ASP A 16 -13.57 2.16 14.51
N LYS A 17 -13.61 0.85 14.23
CA LYS A 17 -12.53 -0.09 14.61
C LYS A 17 -11.20 0.24 13.96
N ILE A 18 -11.20 0.62 12.68
CA ILE A 18 -9.99 1.08 11.98
C ILE A 18 -9.45 2.32 12.68
N VAL A 19 -10.28 3.34 12.91
CA VAL A 19 -9.86 4.60 13.53
C VAL A 19 -9.26 4.37 14.91
N GLU A 20 -9.92 3.56 15.75
CA GLU A 20 -9.43 3.20 17.07
C GLU A 20 -8.06 2.49 16.97
N TYR A 21 -7.94 1.50 16.08
CA TYR A 21 -6.68 0.82 15.84
C TYR A 21 -5.56 1.81 15.42
N LEU A 22 -5.84 2.71 14.48
CA LEU A 22 -4.86 3.68 14.00
C LEU A 22 -4.42 4.63 15.12
N LYS A 23 -5.34 5.10 15.96
CA LYS A 23 -5.03 5.98 17.10
C LYS A 23 -4.14 5.29 18.13
N ASN A 24 -4.48 4.04 18.48
CA ASN A 24 -3.79 3.30 19.52
C ASN A 24 -2.41 2.80 19.09
N ASN A 25 -2.20 2.53 17.79
CA ASN A 25 -1.00 1.85 17.31
C ASN A 25 -0.11 2.71 16.40
N LEU A 26 -0.66 3.73 15.73
CA LEU A 26 -0.01 4.42 14.62
C LEU A 26 -0.13 5.95 14.67
N SER A 27 -0.55 6.53 15.79
CA SER A 27 -0.69 7.99 15.95
C SER A 27 0.65 8.75 15.86
N ASP A 28 1.77 8.07 16.06
CA ASP A 28 3.13 8.61 15.88
C ASP A 28 3.61 8.62 14.43
N VAL A 29 2.84 8.04 13.49
CA VAL A 29 3.20 7.94 12.06
C VAL A 29 2.10 8.50 11.16
N ILE A 30 0.84 8.36 11.56
CA ILE A 30 -0.34 8.74 10.77
C ILE A 30 -0.95 10.03 11.32
N LYS A 31 -1.11 11.00 10.43
CA LYS A 31 -1.80 12.27 10.72
C LYS A 31 -3.32 12.08 10.71
N SER A 32 -3.85 11.57 9.60
CA SER A 32 -5.30 11.49 9.39
C SER A 32 -5.68 10.36 8.44
N MET A 33 -6.89 9.84 8.62
CA MET A 33 -7.56 8.99 7.64
C MET A 33 -8.60 9.80 6.88
N ILE A 34 -8.59 9.70 5.56
CA ILE A 34 -9.45 10.41 4.63
C ILE A 34 -10.37 9.37 3.97
N LEU A 35 -11.64 9.34 4.35
CA LEU A 35 -12.61 8.34 3.94
C LEU A 35 -13.25 8.72 2.59
N TYR A 36 -13.32 7.76 1.66
CA TYR A 36 -13.93 7.97 0.34
C TYR A 36 -15.14 7.08 0.08
N GLU A 37 -15.17 5.89 0.67
CA GLU A 37 -16.22 4.94 0.35
C GLU A 37 -16.44 3.93 1.48
N LEU A 38 -17.72 3.65 1.71
CA LEU A 38 -18.22 2.59 2.58
C LEU A 38 -19.15 1.70 1.75
N ARG A 39 -18.88 0.40 1.69
CA ARG A 39 -19.74 -0.56 0.99
C ARG A 39 -20.10 -1.74 1.88
N GLU A 40 -21.33 -2.20 1.74
CA GLU A 40 -21.82 -3.43 2.35
C GLU A 40 -22.41 -4.32 1.26
N GLY A 41 -21.96 -5.58 1.22
CA GLY A 41 -22.43 -6.60 0.29
C GLY A 41 -23.41 -7.53 0.98
N VAL A 42 -24.49 -7.87 0.26
CA VAL A 42 -25.50 -8.85 0.72
C VAL A 42 -24.89 -10.26 0.81
N LEU A 43 -24.00 -10.59 -0.13
CA LEU A 43 -23.32 -11.89 -0.18
C LEU A 43 -22.18 -11.92 0.85
N TYR A 44 -22.19 -12.97 1.69
CA TYR A 44 -21.15 -13.28 2.68
C TYR A 44 -20.92 -12.23 3.78
N ASN A 45 -21.86 -11.28 4.01
CA ASN A 45 -21.65 -10.15 4.91
C ASN A 45 -20.33 -9.42 4.60
N ALA A 46 -20.02 -9.25 3.32
CA ALA A 46 -18.83 -8.52 2.90
C ALA A 46 -18.99 -7.04 3.22
N VAL A 47 -17.98 -6.42 3.82
CA VAL A 47 -17.97 -5.00 4.17
C VAL A 47 -16.64 -4.43 3.73
N SER A 48 -16.64 -3.30 3.06
CA SER A 48 -15.39 -2.65 2.67
C SER A 48 -15.35 -1.15 2.95
N VAL A 49 -14.14 -0.68 3.22
CA VAL A 49 -13.80 0.72 3.48
C VAL A 49 -12.69 1.10 2.52
N LYS A 50 -12.91 2.16 1.74
CA LYS A 50 -11.86 2.80 0.92
C LYS A 50 -11.53 4.15 1.52
N ALA A 51 -10.26 4.35 1.80
CA ALA A 51 -9.72 5.55 2.40
C ALA A 51 -8.34 5.88 1.82
N SER A 52 -7.80 7.02 2.22
CA SER A 52 -6.38 7.30 2.17
C SER A 52 -5.87 7.60 3.58
N ILE A 53 -4.64 7.18 3.86
CA ILE A 53 -3.94 7.43 5.12
C ILE A 53 -2.88 8.50 4.84
N LYS A 54 -3.01 9.67 5.43
CA LYS A 54 -1.99 10.72 5.36
C LYS A 54 -0.97 10.51 6.47
N LEU A 55 0.29 10.33 6.08
CA LEU A 55 1.40 10.21 7.01
C LEU A 55 1.81 11.59 7.53
N LEU A 56 2.47 11.63 8.69
CA LEU A 56 3.02 12.86 9.24
C LEU A 56 4.12 13.47 8.35
N SER A 57 4.83 12.63 7.59
CA SER A 57 5.81 13.04 6.59
C SER A 57 5.21 13.76 5.38
N GLY A 58 3.89 13.68 5.19
CA GLY A 58 3.14 14.41 4.18
C GLY A 58 2.63 13.54 3.02
N GLU A 59 3.26 12.39 2.77
CA GLU A 59 2.80 11.42 1.79
C GLU A 59 1.46 10.81 2.21
N HIS A 60 0.72 10.32 1.22
CA HIS A 60 -0.53 9.62 1.44
C HIS A 60 -0.47 8.21 0.87
N LEU A 61 -1.04 7.26 1.61
CA LEU A 61 -1.22 5.88 1.21
C LEU A 61 -2.68 5.68 0.79
N SER A 62 -2.92 5.01 -0.32
CA SER A 62 -4.23 4.43 -0.59
C SER A 62 -4.47 3.28 0.39
N TYR A 63 -5.65 3.21 0.98
CA TYR A 63 -6.01 2.19 1.96
C TYR A 63 -7.36 1.59 1.65
N PHE A 64 -7.40 0.27 1.52
CA PHE A 64 -8.62 -0.49 1.31
C PHE A 64 -8.70 -1.63 2.31
N VAL A 65 -9.82 -1.72 3.01
CA VAL A 65 -10.10 -2.80 3.95
C VAL A 65 -11.31 -3.57 3.45
N LEU A 66 -11.19 -4.90 3.42
CA LEU A 66 -12.27 -5.81 3.11
C LEU A 66 -12.43 -6.79 4.28
N LYS A 67 -13.61 -6.78 4.89
CA LYS A 67 -14.04 -7.75 5.88
C LYS A 67 -15.05 -8.70 5.24
N VAL A 68 -14.79 -10.01 5.31
CA VAL A 68 -15.76 -11.04 4.92
C VAL A 68 -15.93 -11.98 6.12
N ARG A 69 -17.15 -12.04 6.67
CA ARG A 69 -17.41 -12.68 7.96
C ARG A 69 -16.47 -12.14 9.06
N ASN A 70 -15.60 -12.98 9.63
CA ASN A 70 -14.63 -12.61 10.66
C ASN A 70 -13.22 -12.35 10.10
N ASN A 71 -13.02 -12.46 8.79
CA ASN A 71 -11.72 -12.29 8.17
C ASN A 71 -11.55 -10.87 7.64
N ILE A 72 -10.57 -10.14 8.18
CA ILE A 72 -10.19 -8.81 7.71
C ILE A 72 -8.95 -8.96 6.82
N ASN A 73 -9.00 -8.33 5.65
CA ASN A 73 -7.85 -8.14 4.77
C ASN A 73 -7.70 -6.66 4.52
N SER A 74 -6.47 -6.18 4.52
CA SER A 74 -6.20 -4.81 4.17
C SER A 74 -5.14 -4.70 3.09
N PHE A 75 -5.32 -3.70 2.24
CA PHE A 75 -4.50 -3.43 1.08
C PHE A 75 -4.07 -1.98 1.19
N ILE A 76 -2.77 -1.75 1.11
CA ILE A 76 -2.18 -0.42 1.15
C ILE A 76 -1.34 -0.23 -0.10
N SER A 77 -1.37 0.96 -0.69
CA SER A 77 -0.42 1.34 -1.72
C SER A 77 0.08 2.76 -1.56
N LEU A 78 1.31 2.97 -1.98
CA LEU A 78 1.91 4.28 -2.19
C LEU A 78 2.07 4.45 -3.70
N ASP A 79 1.30 5.38 -4.24
CA ASP A 79 1.20 5.68 -5.66
C ASP A 79 1.81 7.05 -5.94
N GLY A 80 2.54 7.16 -7.05
CA GLY A 80 3.12 8.42 -7.47
C GLY A 80 3.84 8.35 -8.81
N TYR A 81 4.58 9.41 -9.12
CA TYR A 81 5.28 9.55 -10.38
C TYR A 81 6.52 10.45 -10.27
N PHE A 82 7.50 10.17 -11.12
CA PHE A 82 8.72 10.96 -11.29
C PHE A 82 8.64 11.74 -12.60
N LYS A 83 8.42 13.06 -12.52
CA LYS A 83 8.40 13.95 -13.68
C LYS A 83 9.77 14.04 -14.35
N HIS A 84 9.78 14.12 -15.67
CA HIS A 84 10.98 14.26 -16.51
C HIS A 84 11.98 13.12 -16.32
N ARG A 85 11.48 11.92 -16.07
CA ARG A 85 12.26 10.69 -15.98
C ARG A 85 11.73 9.69 -17.00
N LYS A 86 12.63 8.84 -17.45
CA LYS A 86 12.35 7.73 -18.36
C LYS A 86 12.70 6.43 -17.65
N LEU A 87 11.87 5.42 -17.88
CA LEU A 87 12.15 4.08 -17.38
C LEU A 87 13.09 3.39 -18.36
N GLY A 88 12.87 3.54 -19.67
CA GLY A 88 13.61 2.78 -20.69
C GLY A 88 13.01 1.38 -20.90
N ALA A 89 11.81 1.15 -20.38
CA ALA A 89 11.00 -0.05 -20.55
C ALA A 89 9.54 0.34 -20.29
N GLN A 90 8.58 -0.28 -20.99
CA GLN A 90 7.16 0.01 -20.78
C GLN A 90 6.73 -0.23 -19.32
N THR A 91 7.25 -1.28 -18.69
CA THR A 91 6.95 -1.64 -17.31
C THR A 91 8.10 -2.44 -16.72
N VAL A 92 8.37 -2.23 -15.43
CA VAL A 92 9.22 -3.08 -14.59
C VAL A 92 8.45 -3.37 -13.31
N GLU A 93 8.16 -4.63 -13.04
CA GLU A 93 7.48 -5.07 -11.83
C GLU A 93 8.40 -5.96 -11.00
N LEU A 94 8.52 -5.61 -9.72
CA LEU A 94 9.22 -6.34 -8.68
C LEU A 94 8.17 -6.85 -7.70
N THR A 95 7.88 -8.15 -7.75
CA THR A 95 6.92 -8.79 -6.87
C THR A 95 7.67 -9.63 -5.84
N PHE A 96 7.31 -9.47 -4.58
CA PHE A 96 7.80 -10.25 -3.44
C PHE A 96 6.63 -11.08 -2.89
N ILE A 97 6.76 -12.40 -3.01
CA ILE A 97 5.67 -13.34 -2.70
C ILE A 97 5.98 -14.09 -1.40
N ASP A 98 5.02 -14.11 -0.48
CA ASP A 98 4.93 -15.14 0.55
C ASP A 98 4.11 -16.29 -0.02
N THR A 99 4.68 -17.48 -0.15
CA THR A 99 3.88 -18.62 -0.61
C THR A 99 3.17 -19.24 0.58
N LEU A 100 1.87 -19.56 0.43
CA LEU A 100 1.02 -20.13 1.49
C LEU A 100 1.58 -21.41 2.15
N ILE A 101 2.53 -22.08 1.50
CA ILE A 101 3.14 -23.35 1.92
C ILE A 101 4.52 -23.10 2.59
N TRP A 102 5.23 -22.03 2.22
CA TRP A 102 6.54 -21.68 2.77
C TRP A 102 6.77 -20.16 2.76
N THR A 103 7.07 -19.58 3.92
CA THR A 103 7.54 -18.20 4.08
C THR A 103 8.92 -18.02 3.48
N LYS A 104 8.98 -17.86 2.16
CA LYS A 104 10.22 -17.58 1.43
C LYS A 104 10.03 -16.33 0.60
N TRP A 105 10.62 -15.23 1.07
CA TRP A 105 10.86 -14.05 0.27
C TRP A 105 11.44 -14.46 -1.09
N LYS A 106 10.75 -14.11 -2.17
CA LYS A 106 11.19 -14.37 -3.54
C LYS A 106 10.95 -13.13 -4.39
N LEU A 107 12.04 -12.51 -4.86
CA LEU A 107 11.96 -11.45 -5.85
C LEU A 107 11.61 -12.04 -7.23
N LYS A 108 10.43 -11.71 -7.73
CA LYS A 108 9.96 -12.04 -9.08
C LYS A 108 9.95 -10.76 -9.92
N VAL A 109 10.60 -10.81 -11.07
CA VAL A 109 10.64 -9.69 -12.01
C VAL A 109 9.72 -9.97 -13.19
N GLN A 110 8.87 -9.01 -13.54
CA GLN A 110 8.03 -9.07 -14.73
C GLN A 110 8.05 -7.74 -15.50
N PRO A 111 7.98 -7.75 -16.84
CA PRO A 111 8.12 -8.90 -17.74
C PRO A 111 9.54 -9.53 -17.71
N ARG A 112 9.74 -10.73 -18.26
CA ARG A 112 11.01 -11.48 -18.15
C ARG A 112 12.21 -10.70 -18.71
N ASN A 113 12.01 -9.93 -19.77
CA ASN A 113 13.05 -9.08 -20.36
C ASN A 113 13.48 -7.92 -19.45
N ALA A 114 12.67 -7.53 -18.46
CA ALA A 114 13.07 -6.53 -17.47
C ALA A 114 14.12 -7.03 -16.48
N GLN A 115 14.44 -8.34 -16.44
CA GLN A 115 15.42 -8.89 -15.48
C GLN A 115 16.82 -8.28 -15.56
N LYS A 116 17.21 -7.75 -16.74
CA LYS A 116 18.49 -7.07 -16.98
C LYS A 116 18.41 -5.55 -16.85
N HIS A 117 17.26 -5.02 -16.44
CA HIS A 117 17.05 -3.58 -16.33
C HIS A 117 17.86 -3.02 -15.14
N PRO A 118 18.55 -1.87 -15.27
CA PRO A 118 19.39 -1.33 -14.20
C PRO A 118 18.65 -1.12 -12.87
N LEU A 119 17.37 -0.74 -12.93
CA LEU A 119 16.48 -0.65 -11.75
C LEU A 119 16.38 -1.99 -10.99
N VAL A 120 16.30 -3.12 -11.70
CA VAL A 120 16.22 -4.44 -11.09
C VAL A 120 17.52 -4.76 -10.36
N ASP A 121 18.65 -4.51 -11.00
CA ASP A 121 19.96 -4.73 -10.38
C ASP A 121 20.21 -3.81 -9.19
N PHE A 122 19.71 -2.57 -9.25
CA PHE A 122 19.70 -1.66 -8.13
C PHE A 122 18.88 -2.22 -6.96
N TYR A 123 17.62 -2.62 -7.16
CA TYR A 123 16.79 -3.17 -6.09
C TYR A 123 17.32 -4.49 -5.52
N LYS A 124 17.96 -5.35 -6.33
CA LYS A 124 18.63 -6.56 -5.84
C LYS A 124 19.72 -6.26 -4.82
N LYS A 125 20.49 -5.18 -4.99
CA LYS A 125 21.51 -4.75 -4.01
C LYS A 125 20.89 -4.41 -2.64
N TYR A 126 19.62 -4.01 -2.61
CA TYR A 126 18.88 -3.67 -1.41
C TYR A 126 17.85 -4.73 -1.00
N GLU A 127 17.93 -5.94 -1.56
CA GLU A 127 16.99 -7.02 -1.26
C GLU A 127 17.02 -7.42 0.22
N HIS A 128 18.22 -7.53 0.81
CA HIS A 128 18.37 -7.92 2.21
C HIS A 128 17.73 -6.92 3.20
N PRO A 129 17.96 -5.58 3.08
CA PRO A 129 17.23 -4.59 3.87
C PRO A 129 15.70 -4.70 3.76
N LEU A 130 15.17 -4.84 2.54
CA LEU A 130 13.72 -4.95 2.31
C LEU A 130 13.16 -6.24 2.92
N LYS A 131 13.87 -7.35 2.73
CA LYS A 131 13.55 -8.64 3.34
C LYS A 131 13.54 -8.56 4.87
N SER A 132 14.52 -7.87 5.48
CA SER A 132 14.58 -7.71 6.94
C SER A 132 13.38 -6.96 7.49
N ILE A 133 12.92 -5.89 6.82
CA ILE A 133 11.69 -5.16 7.21
C ILE A 133 10.48 -6.08 7.09
N TYR A 134 10.36 -6.77 5.95
CA TYR A 134 9.28 -7.71 5.70
C TYR A 134 9.21 -8.83 6.75
N GLU A 135 10.33 -9.44 7.10
CA GLU A 135 10.38 -10.56 8.04
C GLU A 135 9.99 -10.18 9.48
N ARG A 136 10.07 -8.89 9.84
CA ARG A 136 9.54 -8.39 11.13
C ARG A 136 8.03 -8.57 11.22
N THR A 137 7.31 -8.46 10.10
CA THR A 137 5.85 -8.71 10.05
C THR A 137 5.50 -10.19 10.05
N THR A 138 6.34 -11.03 9.45
CA THR A 138 6.03 -12.47 9.30
C THR A 138 6.29 -13.28 10.56
N LYS A 139 7.02 -12.73 11.53
CA LYS A 139 7.20 -13.34 12.86
C LYS A 139 5.95 -13.21 13.73
N ILE A 140 5.01 -12.35 13.37
CA ILE A 140 3.71 -12.18 14.04
C ILE A 140 2.77 -13.26 13.47
N HIS A 141 2.40 -14.26 14.28
CA HIS A 141 1.37 -15.22 13.88
C HIS A 141 0.00 -14.54 13.81
N GLY A 142 -0.70 -14.71 12.69
CA GLY A 142 -2.12 -14.34 12.56
C GLY A 142 -2.38 -12.96 11.93
N GLU A 143 -2.33 -11.90 12.72
CA GLU A 143 -2.92 -10.61 12.37
C GLU A 143 -1.92 -9.64 11.72
N GLY A 144 -2.30 -9.05 10.58
CA GLY A 144 -1.48 -8.04 9.89
C GLY A 144 -0.24 -8.64 9.20
N LYS A 145 -0.23 -9.94 8.93
CA LYS A 145 0.85 -10.60 8.19
C LYS A 145 0.85 -10.10 6.74
N ILE A 146 2.00 -9.65 6.24
CA ILE A 146 2.17 -9.37 4.81
C ILE A 146 2.17 -10.71 4.06
N VAL A 147 1.25 -10.86 3.10
CA VAL A 147 1.18 -12.04 2.22
C VAL A 147 1.63 -11.74 0.80
N TYR A 148 1.62 -10.47 0.42
CA TYR A 148 2.02 -10.03 -0.91
C TYR A 148 2.56 -8.61 -0.84
N PHE A 149 3.72 -8.40 -1.46
CA PHE A 149 4.31 -7.08 -1.65
C PHE A 149 4.73 -6.91 -3.10
N LYS A 150 4.45 -5.76 -3.70
CA LYS A 150 4.75 -5.50 -5.11
C LYS A 150 5.16 -4.05 -5.31
N VAL A 151 6.16 -3.83 -6.13
CA VAL A 151 6.53 -2.51 -6.66
C VAL A 151 6.46 -2.58 -8.18
N LYS A 152 5.65 -1.71 -8.79
CA LYS A 152 5.51 -1.61 -10.24
C LYS A 152 5.93 -0.23 -10.69
N PHE A 153 6.78 -0.19 -11.71
CA PHE A 153 7.19 1.00 -12.43
C PHE A 153 6.60 0.96 -13.83
N GLY A 154 6.07 2.09 -14.31
CA GLY A 154 5.55 2.22 -15.66
C GLY A 154 6.09 3.46 -16.36
N GLU A 155 6.33 3.36 -17.66
CA GLU A 155 6.68 4.53 -18.47
C GLU A 155 5.42 5.17 -19.04
N GLU A 156 5.19 6.44 -18.69
CA GLU A 156 4.12 7.25 -19.26
C GLU A 156 4.73 8.25 -20.24
N ALA A 157 4.89 7.80 -21.49
CA ALA A 157 5.56 8.56 -22.53
C ALA A 157 4.88 9.91 -22.81
N ARG A 158 3.53 9.98 -22.73
CA ARG A 158 2.78 11.21 -23.03
C ARG A 158 3.02 12.29 -21.97
N LYS A 159 3.23 11.89 -20.71
CA LYS A 159 3.50 12.82 -19.59
C LYS A 159 4.98 12.99 -19.29
N ASN A 160 5.86 12.31 -20.06
CA ASN A 160 7.31 12.27 -19.81
C ASN A 160 7.62 11.96 -18.34
N SER A 161 7.04 10.87 -17.83
CA SER A 161 7.16 10.49 -16.42
C SER A 161 7.24 9.00 -16.22
N VAL A 162 7.86 8.59 -15.11
CA VAL A 162 7.81 7.20 -14.62
C VAL A 162 6.79 7.12 -13.48
N THR A 163 5.79 6.25 -13.61
CA THR A 163 4.83 5.97 -12.54
C THR A 163 5.39 4.90 -11.59
N LEU A 164 5.01 4.98 -10.33
CA LEU A 164 5.33 4.01 -9.28
C LEU A 164 4.04 3.63 -8.56
N ASN A 165 3.82 2.33 -8.39
CA ASN A 165 2.80 1.74 -7.53
C ASN A 165 3.50 0.73 -6.62
N SER A 166 3.66 1.06 -5.34
CA SER A 166 4.19 0.15 -4.32
C SER A 166 3.03 -0.30 -3.44
N SER A 167 2.73 -1.59 -3.38
CA SER A 167 1.52 -2.12 -2.75
C SER A 167 1.78 -3.32 -1.86
N VAL A 168 1.14 -3.36 -0.70
CA VAL A 168 1.19 -4.45 0.29
C VAL A 168 -0.23 -4.98 0.54
N TRP A 169 -0.37 -6.30 0.60
CA TRP A 169 -1.56 -6.98 1.11
C TRP A 169 -1.25 -7.62 2.46
N LEU A 170 -2.06 -7.25 3.45
CA LEU A 170 -2.07 -7.74 4.80
C LEU A 170 -3.26 -8.68 5.01
N LYS A 171 -3.00 -9.90 5.48
CA LYS A 171 -4.02 -10.88 5.84
C LYS A 171 -4.27 -10.83 7.35
N GLY A 172 -5.54 -10.91 7.74
CA GLY A 172 -5.95 -11.03 9.13
C GLY A 172 -5.83 -9.75 9.96
N GLY A 173 -5.62 -8.57 9.35
CA GLY A 173 -5.45 -7.34 10.12
C GLY A 173 -5.44 -6.05 9.32
N PHE A 174 -5.25 -4.95 10.03
CA PHE A 174 -5.12 -3.60 9.49
C PHE A 174 -3.68 -3.26 9.12
N ILE A 175 -3.47 -2.06 8.58
CA ILE A 175 -2.14 -1.49 8.28
C ILE A 175 -1.26 -1.49 9.55
N ASN A 176 0.05 -1.73 9.42
CA ASN A 176 1.01 -1.69 10.53
C ASN A 176 2.28 -0.88 10.19
N LYS A 177 3.12 -0.58 11.19
CA LYS A 177 4.33 0.27 11.02
C LYS A 177 5.30 -0.30 10.00
N GLU A 178 5.51 -1.61 10.04
CA GLU A 178 6.46 -2.30 9.17
C GLU A 178 6.01 -2.25 7.71
N SER A 179 4.71 -2.36 7.43
CA SER A 179 4.17 -2.21 6.08
C SER A 179 4.35 -0.79 5.54
N ILE A 180 4.17 0.23 6.38
CA ILE A 180 4.46 1.64 6.02
C ILE A 180 5.96 1.82 5.78
N LEU A 181 6.80 1.29 6.66
CA LEU A 181 8.26 1.34 6.53
C LEU A 181 8.75 0.66 5.25
N LEU A 182 8.16 -0.49 4.89
CA LEU A 182 8.48 -1.22 3.67
C LEU A 182 8.15 -0.39 2.43
N LEU A 183 6.95 0.20 2.38
CA LEU A 183 6.53 1.09 1.29
C LEU A 183 7.44 2.30 1.17
N ASN A 184 7.72 2.98 2.29
CA ASN A 184 8.58 4.16 2.34
C ASN A 184 10.00 3.83 1.89
N LYS A 185 10.57 2.70 2.34
CA LYS A 185 11.92 2.31 1.92
C LYS A 185 11.98 2.02 0.41
N CYS A 186 10.93 1.43 -0.16
CA CYS A 186 10.89 1.24 -1.61
C CYS A 186 10.75 2.55 -2.39
N VAL A 187 10.03 3.53 -1.87
CA VAL A 187 10.00 4.87 -2.48
C VAL A 187 11.35 5.55 -2.36
N GLU A 188 12.00 5.53 -1.19
CA GLU A 188 13.34 6.10 -0.98
C GLU A 188 14.37 5.55 -1.98
N LEU A 189 14.33 4.23 -2.24
CA LEU A 189 15.17 3.58 -3.25
C LEU A 189 14.85 4.07 -4.67
N ALA A 190 13.58 4.22 -5.01
CA ALA A 190 13.17 4.77 -6.31
C ALA A 190 13.60 6.23 -6.46
N GLU A 191 13.41 7.06 -5.43
CA GLU A 191 13.84 8.46 -5.41
C GLU A 191 15.35 8.58 -5.59
N THR A 192 16.12 7.67 -4.99
CA THR A 192 17.58 7.59 -5.15
C THR A 192 17.95 7.23 -6.59
N PHE A 193 17.37 6.14 -7.12
CA PHE A 193 17.64 5.68 -8.48
C PHE A 193 17.31 6.74 -9.53
N PHE A 194 16.15 7.39 -9.39
CA PHE A 194 15.73 8.45 -10.31
C PHE A 194 16.28 9.82 -9.92
N SER A 195 17.00 9.96 -8.81
CA SER A 195 17.49 11.25 -8.28
C SER A 195 16.41 12.33 -8.35
N LYS A 196 15.20 12.00 -7.88
CA LYS A 196 14.01 12.85 -7.96
C LYS A 196 13.02 12.44 -6.88
N LYS A 197 12.40 13.42 -6.21
CA LYS A 197 11.32 13.17 -5.27
C LYS A 197 10.05 12.66 -5.97
N LEU A 198 9.39 11.70 -5.34
CA LEU A 198 8.13 11.16 -5.82
C LEU A 198 7.05 12.24 -5.70
N SER A 199 6.33 12.49 -6.79
CA SER A 199 5.12 13.31 -6.75
C SER A 199 3.90 12.41 -6.63
N GLN A 200 2.91 12.81 -5.84
CA GLN A 200 1.63 12.11 -5.77
C GLN A 200 0.53 12.95 -6.43
N GLU A 201 -0.49 12.28 -6.96
CA GLU A 201 -1.67 12.95 -7.48
C GLU A 201 -2.49 13.56 -6.32
N PRO A 202 -3.21 14.67 -6.56
CA PRO A 202 -4.11 15.20 -5.56
C PRO A 202 -5.18 14.16 -5.19
N LEU A 203 -5.52 14.12 -3.91
CA LEU A 203 -6.56 13.24 -3.40
C LEU A 203 -7.94 13.68 -3.92
N PRO A 204 -8.85 12.73 -4.19
CA PRO A 204 -10.23 13.06 -4.56
C PRO A 204 -10.98 13.70 -3.38
N GLU A 205 -12.17 14.22 -3.65
CA GLU A 205 -13.01 14.81 -2.60
C GLU A 205 -13.42 13.74 -1.56
N PRO A 206 -13.21 14.01 -0.26
CA PRO A 206 -13.48 13.03 0.79
C PRO A 206 -14.92 13.06 1.28
N LEU A 207 -15.43 11.90 1.71
CA LEU A 207 -16.66 11.83 2.50
C LEU A 207 -16.46 12.38 3.91
N LYS A 208 -15.29 12.09 4.50
CA LYS A 208 -14.93 12.51 5.85
C LYS A 208 -13.43 12.49 6.06
N ILE A 209 -12.92 13.46 6.80
CA ILE A 209 -11.54 13.46 7.30
C ILE A 209 -11.57 13.17 8.80
N ILE A 210 -10.75 12.23 9.26
CA ILE A 210 -10.67 11.79 10.64
C ILE A 210 -9.22 11.94 11.11
N ASN A 211 -9.00 12.80 12.09
CA ASN A 211 -7.66 12.99 12.68
C ASN A 211 -7.30 11.79 13.57
N ILE A 212 -6.06 11.31 13.41
CA ILE A 212 -5.52 10.15 14.11
C ILE A 212 -4.42 10.60 15.09
N GLY A 213 -3.46 11.38 14.59
CA GLY A 213 -2.28 11.81 15.34
C GLY A 213 -1.75 13.15 14.85
N GLY A 214 -0.81 13.71 15.62
CA GLY A 214 -0.45 15.12 15.55
C GLY A 214 -1.45 15.97 16.35
N LEU A 215 -0.91 16.83 17.23
CA LEU A 215 -1.67 17.86 17.95
C LEU A 215 -2.43 18.76 16.97
#